data_AF-N1UL71-F1
#
_entry.id   AF-N1UL71-F1
#
_cell.length_a   1.000
_cell.length_b   1.000
_cell.length_c   1.000
_cell.angle_alpha   90.00
_cell.angle_beta   90.00
_cell.angle_gamma   90.00
#
_symmetry.space_group_name_H-M   'P 1'
#
loop_
_entity.id
_entity.type
_entity.pdbx_description
1 polymer ?
#
loop_
_entity_poly.entity_id
_entity_poly.type
_entity_poly.pdbx_seq_one_letter_code
_entity_poly.pdbx_strand_id
1 'polypeptide(L)'
;MTARYHRKNTPKIKHREFNKLAEKNQTLVCQLSAILRISSALNRNRGGLVSSVICKIEKNQIRFILESSKGYDPSLEIWAAEEQKVAFEETFGYSVEFVTGT
;
A
#
# COMPACT_ATOMS: atom_id res chain seq x y z
N MET A 1 3.45 16.64 -1.36
CA MET A 1 2.00 16.28 -1.31
C MET A 1 1.76 14.83 -0.89
N THR A 2 2.59 13.88 -1.31
CA THR A 2 2.48 12.44 -0.96
C THR A 2 2.40 12.20 0.55
N ALA A 3 3.18 12.93 1.36
CA ALA A 3 3.13 12.84 2.82
C ALA A 3 1.77 13.23 3.44
N ARG A 4 0.93 14.03 2.75
CA ARG A 4 -0.40 14.43 3.25
C ARG A 4 -1.42 13.29 3.17
N TYR A 5 -1.25 12.37 2.22
CA TYR A 5 -2.21 11.29 1.94
C TYR A 5 -1.74 9.91 2.43
N HIS A 6 -0.59 9.86 3.11
CA HIS A 6 -0.06 8.62 3.68
C HIS A 6 -0.90 8.06 4.84
N ARG A 7 -1.83 8.84 5.41
CA ARG A 7 -2.70 8.43 6.53
C ARG A 7 -4.08 9.12 6.45
N LYS A 8 -5.13 8.36 6.77
CA LYS A 8 -6.57 8.76 6.90
C LYS A 8 -7.29 9.19 5.61
N ASN A 9 -6.72 10.07 4.78
CA ASN A 9 -7.41 10.59 3.58
C ASN A 9 -6.74 10.14 2.29
N THR A 10 -7.52 9.63 1.34
CA THR A 10 -7.09 9.52 -0.06
C THR A 10 -7.05 10.90 -0.72
N PRO A 11 -6.25 11.08 -1.80
CA PRO A 11 -6.33 12.29 -2.63
C PRO A 11 -7.76 12.43 -3.18
N LYS A 12 -8.34 13.62 -3.07
CA LYS A 12 -9.71 13.91 -3.53
C LYS A 12 -9.70 15.22 -4.30
N ILE A 13 -10.53 15.30 -5.34
CA ILE A 13 -10.69 16.49 -6.20
C ILE A 13 -11.04 17.75 -5.39
N LYS A 14 -11.76 17.60 -4.27
CA LYS A 14 -12.06 18.71 -3.34
C LYS A 14 -10.83 19.33 -2.66
N HIS A 15 -9.65 18.70 -2.75
CA HIS A 15 -8.42 19.27 -2.20
C HIS A 15 -7.78 20.20 -3.25
N ARG A 16 -7.87 21.51 -3.02
CA ARG A 16 -7.45 22.56 -3.98
C ARG A 16 -6.05 22.34 -4.57
N GLU A 17 -5.08 21.99 -3.75
CA GLU A 17 -3.70 21.80 -4.20
C GLU A 17 -3.49 20.49 -4.99
N PHE A 18 -4.38 19.51 -4.83
CA PHE A 18 -4.43 18.32 -5.69
C PHE A 18 -5.12 18.60 -7.01
N ASN A 19 -6.24 19.32 -6.99
CA ASN A 19 -6.99 19.65 -8.20
C ASN A 19 -6.22 20.57 -9.16
N LYS A 20 -5.28 21.37 -8.65
CA LYS A 20 -4.39 22.22 -9.46
C LYS A 20 -3.34 21.44 -10.25
N LEU A 21 -3.10 20.17 -9.91
CA LEU A 21 -2.15 19.34 -10.64
C LEU A 21 -2.73 18.94 -11.99
N ALA A 22 -1.88 18.84 -13.01
CA ALA A 22 -2.23 18.14 -14.23
C ALA A 22 -2.68 16.70 -13.93
N GLU A 23 -3.60 16.14 -14.71
CA GLU A 23 -4.17 14.80 -14.49
C GLU A 23 -3.08 13.73 -14.29
N LYS A 24 -2.03 13.75 -15.11
CA LYS A 24 -0.88 12.84 -14.98
C LYS A 24 -0.25 12.89 -13.58
N ASN A 25 -0.13 14.09 -13.01
CA ASN A 25 0.43 14.28 -11.67
C ASN A 25 -0.57 13.88 -10.58
N GLN A 26 -1.88 14.05 -10.81
CA GLN A 26 -2.91 13.54 -9.91
C GLN A 26 -2.86 12.01 -9.82
N THR A 27 -2.80 11.33 -10.97
CA THR A 27 -2.63 9.87 -11.06
C THR A 27 -1.38 9.40 -10.33
N LEU A 28 -0.24 10.05 -10.57
CA LEU A 28 1.01 9.71 -9.89
C LEU A 28 0.91 9.86 -8.36
N VAL A 29 0.28 10.93 -7.88
CA VAL A 29 0.07 11.14 -6.44
C VAL A 29 -0.84 10.07 -5.85
N CYS A 30 -1.90 9.65 -6.54
CA CYS A 30 -2.75 8.53 -6.11
C CYS A 30 -1.96 7.23 -6.00
N GLN A 31 -1.22 6.86 -7.05
CA GLN A 31 -0.40 5.64 -7.09
C GLN A 31 0.64 5.61 -5.96
N LEU A 32 1.41 6.68 -5.78
CA LEU A 32 2.40 6.77 -4.72
C LEU A 32 1.76 6.76 -3.33
N SER A 33 0.59 7.39 -3.17
CA SER A 33 -0.15 7.37 -1.91
C SER A 33 -0.62 5.96 -1.56
N ALA A 34 -1.10 5.19 -2.54
CA ALA A 34 -1.55 3.82 -2.34
C ALA A 34 -0.38 2.90 -1.92
N ILE A 35 0.75 2.99 -2.63
CA ILE A 35 1.98 2.24 -2.30
C ILE A 35 2.44 2.58 -0.87
N LEU A 36 2.49 3.86 -0.52
CA LEU A 36 2.96 4.30 0.80
C LEU A 36 2.05 3.82 1.94
N ARG A 37 0.74 3.69 1.69
CA ARG A 37 -0.21 3.17 2.68
C ARG A 37 0.01 1.70 2.96
N ILE A 38 0.20 0.87 1.93
CA ILE A 38 0.57 -0.54 2.10
C ILE A 38 1.91 -0.66 2.84
N SER A 39 2.93 0.08 2.41
CA SER A 39 4.26 0.07 3.06
C SER A 39 4.18 0.46 4.55
N SER A 40 3.39 1.49 4.88
CA SER A 40 3.17 1.92 6.28
C SER A 40 2.44 0.87 7.11
N ALA A 41 1.48 0.16 6.50
CA ALA A 41 0.76 -0.94 7.15
C ALA A 41 1.66 -2.16 7.39
N LEU A 42 2.50 -2.52 6.43
CA LEU A 42 3.46 -3.62 6.57
C LEU A 42 4.60 -3.33 7.56
N ASN A 43 4.77 -2.07 7.96
CA ASN A 43 5.70 -1.64 9.01
C ASN A 43 4.97 -1.20 10.29
N ARG A 44 3.81 -1.82 10.60
CA ARG A 44 2.93 -1.39 11.69
C ARG A 44 3.63 -1.36 13.06
N ASN A 45 4.40 -2.40 13.36
CA ASN A 45 5.14 -2.52 14.62
C ASN A 45 6.38 -1.60 14.72
N ARG A 46 6.80 -0.98 13.60
CA ARG A 46 8.04 -0.17 13.46
C ARG A 46 9.33 -0.87 13.89
N GLY A 47 9.28 -2.19 14.06
CA GLY A 47 10.39 -3.04 14.46
C GLY A 47 11.16 -3.65 13.29
N GLY A 48 10.73 -3.42 12.04
CA GLY A 48 11.38 -3.98 10.86
C GLY A 48 11.32 -5.51 10.79
N LEU A 49 10.30 -6.12 11.42
CA LEU A 49 10.19 -7.58 11.51
C LEU A 49 9.75 -8.23 10.19
N VAL A 50 9.06 -7.48 9.33
CA VAL A 50 8.93 -7.79 7.90
C VAL A 50 10.16 -7.19 7.22
N SER A 51 11.14 -8.03 6.90
CA SER A 51 12.45 -7.61 6.38
C SER A 51 12.42 -7.33 4.88
N SER A 52 11.49 -7.94 4.15
CA SER A 52 11.41 -7.83 2.69
C SER A 52 9.99 -8.12 2.21
N VAL A 53 9.62 -7.53 1.08
CA VAL A 53 8.32 -7.71 0.44
C VAL A 53 8.55 -7.86 -1.06
N ILE A 54 8.10 -8.99 -1.61
CA ILE A 54 8.16 -9.27 -3.04
C ILE A 54 6.75 -9.08 -3.62
N CYS A 55 6.62 -8.21 -4.61
CA CYS A 55 5.37 -8.00 -5.33
C CYS A 55 5.41 -8.75 -6.67
N LYS A 56 4.46 -9.65 -6.90
CA LYS A 56 4.27 -10.34 -8.19
C LYS A 56 2.91 -9.99 -8.77
N ILE A 57 2.88 -9.69 -10.06
CA ILE A 57 1.63 -9.49 -10.80
C ILE A 57 1.35 -10.77 -11.58
N GLU A 58 0.25 -11.44 -11.25
CA GLU A 58 -0.18 -12.68 -11.90
C GLU A 58 -1.62 -12.50 -12.38
N LYS A 59 -1.82 -12.53 -13.71
CA LYS A 59 -3.12 -12.24 -14.35
C LYS A 59 -3.67 -10.87 -13.92
N ASN A 60 -4.70 -10.86 -13.08
CA ASN A 60 -5.37 -9.66 -12.57
C ASN A 60 -5.22 -9.49 -11.04
N GLN A 61 -4.23 -10.15 -10.45
CA GLN A 61 -3.95 -10.12 -9.02
C GLN A 61 -2.50 -9.72 -8.77
N ILE A 62 -2.29 -8.86 -7.77
CA ILE A 62 -0.98 -8.53 -7.21
C ILE A 62 -0.83 -9.29 -5.89
N ARG A 63 0.15 -10.17 -5.84
CA ARG A 63 0.51 -10.92 -4.63
C ARG A 63 1.71 -10.26 -3.96
N PHE A 64 1.51 -9.82 -2.72
CA PHE A 64 2.56 -9.33 -1.83
C PHE A 64 3.03 -10.50 -0.96
N ILE A 65 4.26 -10.94 -1.18
CA ILE A 65 4.90 -12.03 -0.45
C ILE A 65 5.80 -11.39 0.61
N LEU A 66 5.46 -11.56 1.88
CA LEU A 66 6.17 -10.97 3.01
C LEU A 66 7.23 -11.94 3.52
N GLU A 67 8.48 -11.48 3.56
CA GLU A 67 9.57 -12.17 4.23
C GLU A 67 9.73 -11.57 5.63
N SER A 68 9.65 -12.43 6.63
CA SER A 68 9.69 -12.03 8.04
C SER A 68 10.91 -12.61 8.75
N SER A 69 11.29 -11.96 9.85
CA SER A 69 12.33 -12.45 10.74
C SER A 69 11.99 -13.86 11.27
N LYS A 70 13.01 -14.70 11.49
CA LYS A 70 12.80 -16.09 11.92
C LYS A 70 11.97 -16.16 13.20
N GLY A 71 10.88 -16.93 13.16
CA GLY A 71 9.96 -17.11 14.30
C GLY A 71 8.99 -15.95 14.52
N TYR A 72 8.96 -14.97 13.63
CA TYR A 72 7.96 -13.89 13.65
C TYR A 72 6.73 -14.26 12.82
N ASP A 73 5.56 -14.00 13.39
CA ASP A 73 4.27 -14.09 12.70
C ASP A 73 3.81 -12.67 12.30
N PRO A 74 3.77 -12.33 10.99
CA PRO A 74 3.36 -11.02 10.49
C PRO A 74 1.85 -10.83 10.39
N SER A 75 1.04 -11.63 11.10
CA SER A 75 -0.42 -11.52 11.08
C SER A 75 -0.95 -10.11 11.38
N LEU A 76 -0.29 -9.34 12.26
CA LEU A 76 -0.67 -7.95 12.55
C LEU A 76 -0.44 -7.02 11.34
N GLU A 77 0.71 -7.16 10.69
CA GLU A 77 1.07 -6.38 9.50
C GLU A 77 0.14 -6.72 8.32
N ILE A 78 -0.17 -8.01 8.13
CA ILE A 78 -1.12 -8.47 7.12
C ILE A 78 -2.51 -7.88 7.38
N TRP A 79 -3.01 -7.97 8.61
CA TRP A 79 -4.30 -7.39 8.98
C TRP A 79 -4.35 -5.87 8.70
N ALA A 80 -3.29 -5.14 9.07
CA ALA A 80 -3.22 -3.71 8.80
C ALA A 80 -3.16 -3.40 7.29
N ALA A 81 -2.51 -4.25 6.49
CA ALA A 81 -2.40 -4.09 5.05
C ALA A 81 -3.74 -4.37 4.34
N GLU A 82 -4.49 -5.37 4.82
CA GLU A 82 -5.86 -5.66 4.36
C GLU A 82 -6.79 -4.44 4.56
N GLU A 83 -6.68 -3.69 5.66
CA GLU A 83 -7.45 -2.45 5.86
C GLU A 83 -7.14 -1.37 4.79
N GLN A 84 -5.97 -1.44 4.16
CA GLN A 84 -5.54 -0.47 3.13
C GLN A 84 -5.76 -0.98 1.70
N LYS A 85 -6.10 -2.25 1.55
CA LYS A 85 -6.20 -2.97 0.27
C LYS A 85 -7.14 -2.30 -0.73
N VAL A 86 -8.36 -1.98 -0.32
CA VAL A 86 -9.39 -1.41 -1.20
C VAL A 86 -8.89 -0.15 -1.92
N ALA A 87 -8.23 0.76 -1.20
CA ALA A 87 -7.69 1.98 -1.80
C ALA A 87 -6.57 1.69 -2.82
N PHE A 88 -5.81 0.62 -2.62
CA PHE A 88 -4.79 0.18 -3.57
C PHE A 88 -5.43 -0.45 -4.81
N GLU A 89 -6.39 -1.34 -4.63
CA GLU A 89 -7.13 -1.99 -5.72
C GLU A 89 -7.86 -0.96 -6.59
N GLU A 90 -8.54 0.02 -6.00
CA GLU A 90 -9.18 1.13 -6.72
C GLU A 90 -8.19 1.98 -7.52
N THR A 91 -6.96 2.13 -7.03
CA THR A 91 -5.93 2.97 -7.67
C THR A 91 -5.25 2.25 -8.85
N PHE A 92 -5.02 0.94 -8.72
CA PHE A 92 -4.24 0.16 -9.68
C PHE A 92 -5.07 -0.77 -10.57
N GLY A 93 -6.33 -1.05 -10.22
CA GLY A 93 -7.23 -1.91 -11.00
C GLY A 93 -6.95 -3.41 -10.90
N TYR A 94 -6.10 -3.84 -9.95
CA TYR A 94 -5.81 -5.25 -9.68
C TYR A 94 -6.41 -5.67 -8.35
N SER A 95 -6.79 -6.94 -8.21
CA SER A 95 -7.02 -7.51 -6.88
C SER A 95 -5.70 -7.70 -6.14
N VAL A 96 -5.72 -7.69 -4.82
CA VAL A 96 -4.52 -7.80 -4.00
C VAL A 96 -4.63 -9.00 -3.06
N GLU A 97 -3.50 -9.62 -2.76
CA GLU A 97 -3.39 -10.68 -1.76
C GLU A 97 -2.07 -10.53 -0.99
N PHE A 98 -2.11 -10.71 0.33
CA PHE A 98 -0.93 -10.75 1.19
C PHE A 98 -0.68 -12.18 1.66
N VAL A 99 0.53 -12.68 1.45
CA VAL A 99 0.93 -14.03 1.86
C VAL A 99 2.30 -13.99 2.53
N THR A 100 2.59 -14.96 3.39
CA THR A 100 3.94 -15.13 3.95
C THR A 100 4.81 -15.92 2.99
N GLY A 101 6.05 -15.49 2.82
CA GLY A 101 7.09 -16.29 2.18
C GLY A 101 7.57 -17.39 3.12
N THR A 102 7.74 -18.60 2.58
CA THR A 102 8.48 -19.70 3.22
C THR A 102 9.94 -19.36 3.44
#